data_AF-A0A6B3NIZ9-F1
#
_entry.id   AF-A0A6B3NIZ9-F1
#
_cell.length_a   1.000
_cell.length_b   1.000
_cell.length_c   1.000
_cell.angle_alpha   90.00
_cell.angle_beta   90.00
_cell.angle_gamma   90.00
#
_symmetry.space_group_name_H-M   'P 1'
#
loop_
_entity.id
_entity.type
_entity.pdbx_description
1 polymer ?
#
loop_
_entity_poly.entity_id
_entity_poly.type
_entity_poly.pdbx_seq_one_letter_code
_entity_poly.pdbx_strand_id
1 'polypeptide(L)'
;LCAKAIQAKFQGNPLMQGLNRVFPDFMPEQVRQLAYYSGLGQFWRVMSDIFMDLSERYNQGEIKFIPQVVEHILAGLVAAANKPITYAPDIRGQRYEIIPKSVGLTFLSDTGIPYAEAVFFRGTPFLGTVSYNAQANQISPDQSRFTYGALYADPLPVGGAGIPPTLLMQDMRHFLPDYLHDVYKRAPRSEDDLLVQICETFQKSMFCVTTAVILGLAPHPLDSEDNEQQEANQAYLEGWMDRLLTSRLIAVNSCDVNT
;
A
#
# COMPACT_ATOMS: atom_id res chain seq x y z
N LEU A 1 -7.62 19.17 21.66
CA LEU A 1 -7.74 17.79 22.20
C LEU A 1 -6.37 17.11 22.32
N CYS A 2 -5.50 17.19 21.30
CA CYS A 2 -4.13 16.67 21.33
C CYS A 2 -3.31 17.03 22.59
N ALA A 3 -3.21 18.32 22.94
CA ALA A 3 -2.47 18.73 24.14
C ALA A 3 -3.00 18.10 25.45
N LYS A 4 -4.32 17.92 25.56
CA LYS A 4 -4.96 17.26 26.71
C LYS A 4 -4.59 15.76 26.76
N ALA A 5 -4.61 15.09 25.61
CA ALA A 5 -4.21 13.69 25.50
C ALA A 5 -2.73 13.49 25.88
N ILE A 6 -1.84 14.36 25.41
CA ILE A 6 -0.40 14.35 25.77
C ILE A 6 -0.22 14.54 27.28
N GLN A 7 -0.89 15.53 27.86
CA GLN A 7 -0.82 15.80 29.29
C GLN A 7 -1.32 14.60 30.13
N ALA A 8 -2.42 13.98 29.72
CA ALA A 8 -2.96 12.79 30.37
C ALA A 8 -2.01 11.58 30.25
N LYS A 9 -1.40 11.38 29.08
CA LYS A 9 -0.45 10.28 28.83
C LYS A 9 0.77 10.37 29.75
N PHE A 10 1.31 11.58 29.92
CA PHE A 10 2.49 11.84 30.75
C PHE A 10 2.16 12.33 32.16
N GLN A 11 0.92 12.17 32.61
CA GLN A 11 0.58 12.44 34.01
C GLN A 11 1.46 11.57 34.93
N GLY A 12 2.12 12.21 35.90
CA GLY A 12 3.06 11.54 36.81
C GLY A 12 4.48 11.33 36.25
N ASN A 13 4.78 11.79 35.03
CA ASN A 13 6.14 11.77 34.47
C ASN A 13 6.66 13.21 34.27
N PRO A 14 7.33 13.80 35.29
CA PRO A 14 7.78 15.19 35.23
C PRO A 14 8.84 15.44 34.15
N LEU A 15 9.66 14.44 33.83
CA LEU A 15 10.67 14.54 32.77
C LEU A 15 10.00 14.77 31.41
N MET A 16 9.02 13.94 31.06
CA MET A 16 8.30 14.05 29.78
C MET A 16 7.45 15.32 29.70
N GLN A 17 6.90 15.77 30.82
CA GLN A 17 6.20 17.06 30.89
C GLN A 17 7.16 18.25 30.68
N GLY A 18 8.36 18.17 31.26
CA GLY A 18 9.42 19.15 31.02
C GLY A 18 9.84 19.19 29.54
N LEU A 19 10.07 18.02 28.94
CA LEU A 19 10.41 17.90 27.52
C LEU A 19 9.32 18.53 26.62
N ASN A 20 8.06 18.23 26.88
CA ASN A 20 6.93 18.80 26.14
C ASN A 20 6.80 20.32 26.32
N ARG A 21 7.27 20.89 27.43
CA ARG A 21 7.25 22.33 27.66
C ARG A 21 8.39 23.05 26.94
N VAL A 22 9.58 22.44 26.90
CA VAL A 22 10.76 22.99 26.21
C VAL A 22 10.64 22.84 24.70
N PHE A 23 10.09 21.72 24.22
CA PHE A 23 9.89 21.43 22.80
C PHE A 23 8.41 21.18 22.50
N PRO A 24 7.59 22.24 22.41
CA PRO A 24 6.13 22.13 22.31
C PRO A 24 5.63 21.40 21.07
N ASP A 25 6.40 21.37 19.99
CA ASP A 25 6.02 20.73 18.74
C ASP A 25 6.43 19.25 18.64
N PHE A 26 7.34 18.80 19.50
CA PHE A 26 7.87 17.43 19.45
C PHE A 26 6.77 16.38 19.70
N MET A 27 5.99 16.52 20.78
CA MET A 27 4.93 15.56 21.10
C MET A 27 3.74 15.61 20.13
N PRO A 28 3.25 16.79 19.69
CA PRO A 28 2.27 16.85 18.61
C PRO A 28 2.70 16.10 17.34
N GLU A 29 3.98 16.14 16.96
CA GLU A 29 4.49 15.40 15.81
C GLU A 29 4.42 13.88 16.03
N GLN A 30 4.76 13.40 17.24
CA GLN A 30 4.56 12.00 17.59
C GLN A 30 3.07 11.60 17.52
N VAL A 31 2.16 12.49 17.93
CA VAL A 31 0.71 12.23 17.78
C VAL A 31 0.29 12.19 16.31
N ARG A 32 0.86 13.03 15.43
CA ARG A 32 0.63 12.95 13.98
C ARG A 32 1.09 11.60 13.43
N GLN A 33 2.28 11.14 13.79
CA GLN A 33 2.78 9.82 13.39
C GLN A 33 1.83 8.69 13.84
N LEU A 34 1.38 8.73 15.10
CA LEU A 34 0.42 7.75 15.62
C LEU A 34 -0.93 7.81 14.88
N ALA A 35 -1.37 9.00 14.46
CA ALA A 35 -2.58 9.15 13.65
C ALA A 35 -2.41 8.50 12.27
N TYR A 36 -1.24 8.65 11.62
CA TYR A 36 -0.92 7.94 10.38
C TYR A 36 -0.91 6.42 10.58
N TYR A 37 -0.33 5.92 11.68
CA TYR A 37 -0.37 4.48 12.00
C TYR A 37 -1.79 3.98 12.20
N SER A 38 -2.64 4.75 12.90
CA SER A 38 -4.06 4.43 13.04
C SER A 38 -4.80 4.41 11.71
N GLY A 39 -4.51 5.36 10.81
CA GLY A 39 -5.08 5.40 9.46
C GLY A 39 -4.66 4.18 8.64
N LEU A 40 -3.37 3.84 8.66
CA LEU A 40 -2.82 2.66 7.98
C LEU A 40 -3.44 1.37 8.52
N GLY A 41 -3.61 1.24 9.83
CA GLY A 41 -4.26 0.06 10.43
C GLY A 41 -5.73 -0.07 10.01
N GLN A 42 -6.46 1.04 9.93
CA GLN A 42 -7.85 1.05 9.42
C GLN A 42 -7.91 0.67 7.93
N PHE A 43 -6.96 1.15 7.12
CA PHE A 43 -6.84 0.76 5.72
C PHE A 43 -6.64 -0.76 5.58
N TRP A 44 -5.68 -1.33 6.32
CA TRP A 44 -5.39 -2.76 6.26
C TRP A 44 -6.53 -3.64 6.78
N ARG A 45 -7.38 -3.14 7.68
CA ARG A 45 -8.59 -3.89 8.08
C ARG A 45 -9.51 -4.11 6.89
N VAL A 46 -9.77 -3.06 6.10
CA VAL A 46 -10.60 -3.18 4.90
C VAL A 46 -9.95 -4.10 3.86
N MET A 47 -8.68 -3.88 3.55
CA MET A 47 -7.99 -4.69 2.54
C MET A 47 -7.88 -6.17 2.94
N SER A 48 -7.64 -6.45 4.23
CA SER A 48 -7.58 -7.82 4.73
C SER A 48 -8.92 -8.54 4.59
N ASP A 49 -10.06 -7.88 4.84
CA ASP A 49 -11.37 -8.50 4.63
C ASP A 49 -11.59 -8.85 3.15
N ILE A 50 -11.23 -7.94 2.24
CA ILE A 50 -11.30 -8.15 0.78
C ILE A 50 -10.44 -9.35 0.36
N PHE A 51 -9.17 -9.41 0.79
CA PHE A 51 -8.29 -10.50 0.38
C PHE A 51 -8.68 -11.87 0.97
N MET A 52 -9.24 -11.89 2.17
CA MET A 52 -9.74 -13.14 2.76
C MET A 52 -10.97 -13.67 2.00
N ASP A 53 -11.92 -12.79 1.65
CA ASP A 53 -13.08 -13.16 0.82
C ASP A 53 -12.65 -13.65 -0.57
N LEU A 54 -11.70 -12.95 -1.21
CA LEU A 54 -11.13 -13.37 -2.49
C LEU A 54 -10.55 -14.79 -2.44
N SER A 55 -9.81 -15.10 -1.38
CA SER A 55 -9.21 -16.43 -1.20
C SER A 55 -10.29 -17.51 -1.00
N GLU A 56 -11.33 -17.22 -0.22
CA GLU A 56 -12.45 -18.14 -0.02
C GLU A 56 -13.19 -18.42 -1.34
N ARG A 57 -13.51 -17.38 -2.10
CA ARG A 57 -14.18 -17.49 -3.41
C ARG A 57 -13.34 -18.23 -4.44
N TYR A 58 -12.02 -18.03 -4.41
CA TYR A 58 -11.09 -18.82 -5.23
C TYR A 58 -11.13 -20.30 -4.86
N ASN A 59 -11.09 -20.64 -3.57
CA ASN A 59 -11.16 -22.02 -3.10
C ASN A 59 -12.49 -22.70 -3.44
N GLN A 60 -13.58 -21.94 -3.54
CA GLN A 60 -14.89 -22.41 -3.98
C GLN A 60 -15.01 -22.55 -5.52
N GLY A 61 -13.97 -22.15 -6.27
CA GLY A 61 -13.95 -22.24 -7.74
C GLY A 61 -14.72 -21.14 -8.46
N GLU A 62 -15.09 -20.06 -7.76
CA GLU A 62 -15.81 -18.92 -8.34
C GLU A 62 -14.89 -18.00 -9.15
N ILE A 63 -13.66 -17.83 -8.67
CA ILE A 63 -12.62 -17.04 -9.32
C ILE A 63 -11.81 -17.94 -10.25
N LYS A 64 -11.92 -17.68 -11.55
CA LYS A 64 -11.27 -18.45 -12.62
C LYS A 64 -10.32 -17.62 -13.47
N PHE A 65 -10.52 -16.30 -13.51
CA PHE A 65 -9.76 -15.39 -14.36
C PHE A 65 -9.38 -14.10 -13.62
N ILE A 66 -8.29 -13.47 -14.07
CA ILE A 66 -7.78 -12.21 -13.48
C ILE A 66 -8.81 -11.07 -13.47
N PRO A 67 -9.64 -10.87 -14.51
CA PRO A 67 -10.68 -9.83 -14.45
C PRO A 67 -11.63 -9.99 -13.25
N GLN A 68 -11.94 -11.22 -12.84
CA GLN A 68 -12.79 -11.47 -11.67
C GLN A 68 -12.09 -11.12 -10.35
N VAL A 69 -10.76 -11.26 -10.29
CA VAL A 69 -9.95 -10.77 -9.15
C VAL A 69 -10.03 -9.25 -9.06
N VAL A 70 -9.85 -8.57 -10.19
CA VAL A 70 -9.90 -7.11 -10.28
C VAL A 70 -11.30 -6.59 -9.91
N GLU A 71 -12.35 -7.21 -10.44
CA GLU A 71 -13.75 -6.87 -10.14
C GLU A 71 -14.06 -7.04 -8.65
N HIS A 72 -13.63 -8.14 -8.05
CA HIS A 72 -13.82 -8.39 -6.62
C HIS A 72 -13.15 -7.31 -5.75
N ILE A 73 -11.89 -6.96 -6.05
CA ILE A 73 -11.17 -5.92 -5.32
C ILE A 73 -11.87 -4.56 -5.50
N LEU A 74 -12.27 -4.21 -6.73
CA LEU A 74 -12.98 -2.98 -7.03
C LEU A 74 -14.28 -2.88 -6.22
N ALA A 75 -15.10 -3.94 -6.24
CA ALA A 75 -16.35 -3.99 -5.49
C ALA A 75 -16.12 -3.78 -3.99
N GLY A 76 -15.08 -4.41 -3.43
CA GLY A 76 -14.68 -4.24 -2.04
C GLY A 76 -14.27 -2.80 -1.69
N LEU A 77 -13.48 -2.17 -2.55
CA LEU A 77 -13.06 -0.76 -2.38
C LEU A 77 -14.26 0.19 -2.44
N VAL A 78 -15.17 0.01 -3.39
CA VAL A 78 -16.39 0.82 -3.54
C VAL A 78 -17.30 0.65 -2.33
N ALA A 79 -17.55 -0.60 -1.89
CA ALA A 79 -18.38 -0.88 -0.72
C ALA A 79 -17.80 -0.27 0.58
N ALA A 80 -16.48 -0.15 0.66
CA ALA A 80 -15.80 0.45 1.80
C ALA A 80 -15.57 1.97 1.67
N ALA A 81 -15.87 2.58 0.53
CA ALA A 81 -15.36 3.91 0.19
C ALA A 81 -15.64 4.97 1.25
N ASN A 82 -16.88 4.99 1.76
CA ASN A 82 -17.35 5.98 2.74
C ASN A 82 -17.15 5.54 4.20
N LYS A 83 -16.43 4.44 4.47
CA LYS A 83 -16.14 4.02 5.85
C LYS A 83 -15.34 5.13 6.54
N PRO A 84 -15.77 5.62 7.73
CA PRO A 84 -15.13 6.74 8.38
C PRO A 84 -13.74 6.36 8.93
N ILE A 85 -12.77 7.24 8.76
CA ILE A 85 -11.43 7.12 9.36
C ILE A 85 -11.37 8.01 10.60
N THR A 86 -11.06 7.39 11.74
CA THR A 86 -11.04 8.09 13.03
C THR A 86 -9.82 7.72 13.86
N TYR A 87 -9.48 8.56 14.84
CA TYR A 87 -8.42 8.24 15.80
C TYR A 87 -8.82 8.78 17.17
N ALA A 88 -9.06 7.87 18.10
CA ALA A 88 -9.52 8.20 19.44
C ALA A 88 -8.86 7.28 20.50
N PRO A 89 -7.58 7.49 20.84
CA PRO A 89 -6.90 6.66 21.82
C PRO A 89 -7.56 6.75 23.20
N ASP A 90 -7.62 5.62 23.90
CA ASP A 90 -7.94 5.56 25.32
C ASP A 90 -6.68 5.78 26.15
N ILE A 91 -6.71 6.79 27.02
CA ILE A 91 -5.61 7.13 27.91
C ILE A 91 -6.19 7.24 29.32
N ARG A 92 -5.81 6.29 30.19
CA ARG A 92 -6.23 6.24 31.60
C ARG A 92 -7.77 6.15 31.77
N GLY A 93 -8.45 5.40 30.91
CA GLY A 93 -9.91 5.22 30.96
C GLY A 93 -10.70 6.40 30.40
N GLN A 94 -10.02 7.35 29.76
CA GLN A 94 -10.65 8.45 29.04
C GLN A 94 -10.30 8.38 27.55
N ARG A 95 -11.34 8.42 26.71
CA ARG A 95 -11.21 8.48 25.26
C ARG A 95 -10.93 9.92 24.80
N TYR A 96 -9.90 10.10 23.97
CA TYR A 96 -9.52 11.39 23.41
C TYR A 96 -9.72 11.40 21.90
N GLU A 97 -10.76 12.05 21.39
CA GLU A 97 -11.03 12.10 19.94
C GLU A 97 -10.05 13.05 19.22
N ILE A 98 -8.91 12.52 18.79
CA ILE A 98 -7.89 13.27 18.05
C ILE A 98 -8.36 13.54 16.62
N ILE A 99 -8.94 12.54 15.96
CA ILE A 99 -9.62 12.64 14.67
C ILE A 99 -11.05 12.11 14.86
N PRO A 100 -12.03 12.99 15.15
CA PRO A 100 -13.43 12.59 15.31
C PRO A 100 -14.10 12.36 13.95
N LYS A 101 -15.22 11.60 13.96
CA LYS A 101 -16.03 11.34 12.75
C LYS A 101 -16.51 12.63 12.06
N SER A 102 -16.72 13.71 12.82
CA SER A 102 -17.20 14.99 12.29
C SER A 102 -16.22 15.68 11.34
N VAL A 103 -14.95 15.26 11.28
CA VAL A 103 -13.99 15.74 10.28
C VAL A 103 -14.34 15.23 8.88
N GLY A 104 -15.06 14.11 8.79
CA GLY A 104 -15.52 13.57 7.51
C GLY A 104 -14.47 12.81 6.71
N LEU A 105 -13.35 12.40 7.31
CA LEU A 105 -12.37 11.55 6.62
C LEU A 105 -12.97 10.17 6.31
N THR A 106 -12.75 9.68 5.10
CA THR A 106 -13.25 8.40 4.61
C THR A 106 -12.14 7.50 4.10
N PHE A 107 -12.43 6.20 4.04
CA PHE A 107 -11.47 5.18 3.67
C PHE A 107 -10.84 5.44 2.31
N LEU A 108 -11.64 5.60 1.25
CA LEU A 108 -11.08 5.65 -0.11
C LEU A 108 -10.30 6.94 -0.36
N SER A 109 -10.90 8.11 -0.10
CA SER A 109 -10.27 9.41 -0.38
C SER A 109 -9.06 9.68 0.51
N ASP A 110 -9.13 9.35 1.80
CA ASP A 110 -8.14 9.82 2.77
C ASP A 110 -7.11 8.76 3.17
N THR A 111 -7.37 7.47 2.89
CA THR A 111 -6.41 6.40 3.16
C THR A 111 -6.10 5.51 1.97
N GLY A 112 -7.10 5.14 1.15
CA GLY A 112 -6.93 4.22 0.03
C GLY A 112 -6.09 4.80 -1.10
N ILE A 113 -6.53 5.93 -1.66
CA ILE A 113 -5.81 6.61 -2.75
C ILE A 113 -4.42 7.07 -2.28
N PRO A 114 -4.26 7.74 -1.12
CA PRO A 114 -2.93 8.14 -0.65
C PRO A 114 -2.00 6.96 -0.38
N TYR A 115 -2.53 5.82 0.11
CA TYR A 115 -1.73 4.61 0.31
C TYR A 115 -1.20 4.04 -1.01
N ALA A 116 -2.06 3.91 -2.03
CA ALA A 116 -1.64 3.42 -3.34
C ALA A 116 -0.52 4.31 -3.91
N GLU A 117 -0.69 5.63 -3.87
CA GLU A 117 0.31 6.60 -4.33
C GLU A 117 1.63 6.47 -3.55
N ALA A 118 1.56 6.41 -2.21
CA ALA A 118 2.74 6.39 -1.35
C ALA A 118 3.50 5.05 -1.40
N VAL A 119 2.79 3.91 -1.47
CA VAL A 119 3.38 2.57 -1.30
C VAL A 119 3.58 1.84 -2.63
N PHE A 120 2.64 1.94 -3.57
CA PHE A 120 2.72 1.22 -4.84
C PHE A 120 3.54 1.98 -5.88
N PHE A 121 3.40 3.31 -5.93
CA PHE A 121 4.11 4.14 -6.90
C PHE A 121 5.41 4.71 -6.33
N ARG A 122 5.31 5.58 -5.33
CA ARG A 122 6.47 6.35 -4.86
C ARG A 122 7.46 5.49 -4.11
N GLY A 123 7.04 4.87 -3.01
CA GLY A 123 7.91 4.19 -2.07
C GLY A 123 8.99 5.13 -1.51
N THR A 124 9.81 4.59 -0.62
CA THR A 124 11.06 5.24 -0.20
C THR A 124 12.22 4.63 -0.98
N PRO A 125 13.22 5.41 -1.42
CA PRO A 125 14.40 4.85 -2.08
C PRO A 125 15.08 3.79 -1.21
N PHE A 126 15.50 2.68 -1.79
CA PHE A 126 16.11 1.61 -1.00
C PHE A 126 17.59 1.88 -0.81
N LEU A 127 18.04 1.83 0.45
CA LEU A 127 19.45 2.05 0.81
C LEU A 127 20.40 1.07 0.11
N GLY A 128 19.92 -0.12 -0.25
CA GLY A 128 20.69 -1.13 -0.97
C GLY A 128 20.72 -0.98 -2.49
N THR A 129 19.91 -0.09 -3.10
CA THR A 129 19.82 0.04 -4.57
C THR A 129 20.20 1.41 -5.10
N VAL A 130 20.14 2.46 -4.27
CA VAL A 130 20.49 3.83 -4.69
C VAL A 130 21.35 4.54 -3.66
N SER A 131 22.15 5.48 -4.15
CA SER A 131 22.99 6.35 -3.34
C SER A 131 22.22 7.58 -2.87
N TYR A 132 22.27 7.82 -1.56
CA TYR A 132 21.77 9.05 -0.93
C TYR A 132 22.77 10.21 -1.00
N ASN A 133 23.91 10.02 -1.68
CA ASN A 133 24.83 11.10 -1.95
C ASN A 133 24.17 12.15 -2.85
N ALA A 134 23.96 13.36 -2.32
CA ALA A 134 23.34 14.47 -3.05
C ALA A 134 24.08 14.83 -4.36
N GLN A 135 25.39 14.59 -4.44
CA GLN A 135 26.17 14.85 -5.66
C GLN A 135 25.91 13.82 -6.76
N ALA A 136 25.49 12.60 -6.39
CA ALA A 136 25.23 11.52 -7.34
C ALA A 136 23.89 11.68 -8.06
N ASN A 137 22.98 12.52 -7.55
CA ASN A 137 21.66 12.82 -8.13
C ASN A 137 20.83 11.57 -8.50
N GLN A 138 21.00 10.46 -7.76
CA GLN A 138 20.25 9.20 -8.02
C GLN A 138 18.84 9.22 -7.43
N ILE A 139 18.58 10.10 -6.47
CA ILE A 139 17.27 10.32 -5.86
C ILE A 139 16.80 11.70 -6.28
N SER A 140 15.59 11.78 -6.83
CA SER A 140 15.01 13.07 -7.19
C SER A 140 14.83 13.94 -5.93
N PRO A 141 15.03 15.26 -5.99
CA PRO A 141 14.59 16.14 -4.91
C PRO A 141 13.06 16.29 -4.87
N ASP A 142 12.38 15.95 -5.97
CA ASP A 142 10.92 15.99 -6.09
C ASP A 142 10.31 14.61 -5.78
N GLN A 143 9.58 14.54 -4.66
CA GLN A 143 8.93 13.30 -4.21
C GLN A 143 7.87 12.78 -5.18
N SER A 144 7.29 13.64 -6.02
CA SER A 144 6.29 13.21 -7.02
C SER A 144 6.91 12.31 -8.10
N ARG A 145 8.23 12.36 -8.27
CA ARG A 145 8.99 11.57 -9.25
C ARG A 145 9.56 10.27 -8.68
N PHE A 146 9.21 9.92 -7.44
CA PHE A 146 9.71 8.69 -6.83
C PHE A 146 9.07 7.47 -7.52
N THR A 147 9.90 6.48 -7.84
CA THR A 147 9.51 5.24 -8.51
C THR A 147 10.20 4.05 -7.82
N TYR A 148 10.03 3.96 -6.51
CA TYR A 148 10.60 2.92 -5.64
C TYR A 148 9.51 2.07 -4.97
N GLY A 149 8.24 2.33 -5.27
CA GLY A 149 7.11 1.58 -4.73
C GLY A 149 7.02 0.17 -5.27
N ALA A 150 6.06 -0.59 -4.76
CA ALA A 150 5.88 -2.01 -5.06
C ALA A 150 5.79 -2.32 -6.57
N LEU A 151 5.27 -1.41 -7.41
CA LEU A 151 5.14 -1.63 -8.86
C LEU A 151 6.44 -1.40 -9.64
N TYR A 152 7.43 -0.74 -9.03
CA TYR A 152 8.70 -0.36 -9.67
C TYR A 152 9.90 -1.12 -9.09
N ALA A 153 9.78 -1.57 -7.84
CA ALA A 153 10.81 -2.29 -7.11
C ALA A 153 11.31 -3.52 -7.91
N ASP A 154 12.63 -3.70 -7.92
CA ASP A 154 13.26 -4.92 -8.43
C ASP A 154 13.07 -6.06 -7.40
N PRO A 155 12.48 -7.21 -7.79
CA PRO A 155 12.35 -8.34 -6.88
C PRO A 155 13.66 -9.12 -6.68
N LEU A 156 14.63 -9.05 -7.61
CA LEU A 156 15.85 -9.87 -7.57
C LEU A 156 16.72 -9.64 -6.32
N PRO A 157 16.88 -8.40 -5.80
CA PRO A 157 17.70 -8.15 -4.62
C PRO A 157 17.06 -8.56 -3.28
N VAL A 158 15.82 -9.06 -3.28
CA VAL A 158 15.12 -9.48 -2.07
C VAL A 158 15.92 -10.57 -1.34
N GLY A 159 16.04 -10.44 -0.01
CA GLY A 159 16.96 -11.25 0.80
C GLY A 159 18.32 -10.56 1.04
N GLY A 160 18.64 -9.52 0.27
CA GLY A 160 19.85 -8.71 0.43
C GLY A 160 19.77 -7.64 1.53
N ALA A 161 20.93 -7.11 1.92
CA ALA A 161 21.03 -6.02 2.88
C ALA A 161 20.51 -4.70 2.27
N GLY A 162 19.78 -3.91 3.07
CA GLY A 162 19.27 -2.61 2.64
C GLY A 162 18.07 -2.67 1.68
N ILE A 163 17.41 -3.83 1.56
CA ILE A 163 16.24 -4.07 0.70
C ILE A 163 14.98 -4.27 1.58
N PRO A 164 14.15 -3.22 1.79
CA PRO A 164 13.02 -3.27 2.72
C PRO A 164 11.94 -4.34 2.44
N PRO A 165 11.54 -4.61 1.17
CA PRO A 165 10.52 -5.63 0.89
C PRO A 165 10.85 -7.02 1.44
N THR A 166 12.13 -7.33 1.67
CA THR A 166 12.59 -8.56 2.30
C THR A 166 11.86 -8.88 3.60
N LEU A 167 11.55 -7.87 4.42
CA LEU A 167 10.85 -8.09 5.69
C LEU A 167 9.43 -8.65 5.48
N LEU A 168 8.71 -8.14 4.47
CA LEU A 168 7.38 -8.62 4.13
C LEU A 168 7.43 -9.99 3.48
N MET A 169 8.36 -10.22 2.54
CA MET A 169 8.48 -11.53 1.88
C MET A 169 8.84 -12.63 2.88
N GLN A 170 9.70 -12.30 3.85
CA GLN A 170 10.06 -13.19 4.94
C GLN A 170 8.85 -13.50 5.83
N ASP A 171 7.99 -12.53 6.11
CA ASP A 171 6.76 -12.75 6.90
C ASP A 171 5.77 -13.63 6.11
N MET A 172 5.49 -13.27 4.86
CA MET A 172 4.56 -13.99 3.97
C MET A 172 4.94 -15.44 3.72
N ARG A 173 6.25 -15.78 3.71
CA ARG A 173 6.70 -17.17 3.50
C ARG A 173 6.05 -18.16 4.48
N HIS A 174 5.74 -17.73 5.71
CA HIS A 174 5.18 -18.59 6.75
C HIS A 174 3.70 -18.91 6.54
N PHE A 175 3.04 -18.15 5.66
CA PHE A 175 1.60 -18.23 5.39
C PHE A 175 1.31 -18.60 3.93
N LEU A 176 2.29 -19.17 3.22
CA LEU A 176 2.08 -19.64 1.86
C LEU A 176 1.15 -20.86 1.83
N PRO A 177 0.12 -20.86 0.97
CA PRO A 177 -0.70 -22.05 0.78
C PRO A 177 0.08 -23.11 0.00
N ASP A 178 -0.19 -24.38 0.30
CA ASP A 178 0.54 -25.53 -0.25
C ASP A 178 0.59 -25.52 -1.78
N TYR A 179 -0.53 -25.19 -2.44
CA TYR A 179 -0.60 -25.15 -3.90
C TYR A 179 0.35 -24.12 -4.53
N LEU A 180 0.57 -22.99 -3.84
CA LEU A 180 1.46 -21.93 -4.34
C LEU A 180 2.92 -22.29 -4.06
N HIS A 181 3.17 -22.91 -2.90
CA HIS A 181 4.49 -23.44 -2.60
C HIS A 181 4.92 -24.52 -3.60
N ASP A 182 4.00 -25.39 -4.02
CA ASP A 182 4.23 -26.41 -5.04
C ASP A 182 4.50 -25.81 -6.43
N VAL A 183 3.96 -24.63 -6.73
CA VAL A 183 4.31 -23.89 -7.96
C VAL A 183 5.77 -23.40 -7.87
N TYR A 184 6.17 -22.83 -6.74
CA TYR A 184 7.54 -22.32 -6.56
C TYR A 184 8.61 -23.40 -6.59
N LYS A 185 8.33 -24.58 -6.03
CA LYS A 185 9.24 -25.72 -6.09
C LYS A 185 9.56 -26.20 -7.50
N ARG A 186 8.74 -25.85 -8.50
CA ARG A 186 8.97 -26.20 -9.91
C ARG A 186 9.91 -25.23 -10.62
N ALA A 187 10.21 -24.09 -10.01
CA ALA A 187 11.18 -23.14 -10.56
C ALA A 187 12.60 -23.74 -10.52
N PRO A 188 13.54 -23.29 -11.39
CA PRO A 188 14.89 -23.86 -11.47
C PRO A 188 15.67 -23.85 -10.15
N ARG A 189 15.38 -22.89 -9.26
CA ARG A 189 16.03 -22.73 -7.95
C ARG A 189 15.18 -23.22 -6.78
N SER A 190 14.00 -23.81 -7.04
CA SER A 190 13.10 -24.39 -6.05
C SER A 190 12.86 -23.49 -4.83
N GLU A 191 13.47 -23.77 -3.67
CA GLU A 191 13.30 -22.98 -2.45
C GLU A 191 14.46 -22.00 -2.19
N ASP A 192 15.56 -22.10 -2.94
CA ASP A 192 16.77 -21.29 -2.71
C ASP A 192 16.51 -19.79 -2.96
N ASP A 193 15.61 -19.46 -3.88
CA ASP A 193 15.17 -18.09 -4.18
C ASP A 193 13.70 -17.85 -3.83
N LEU A 194 13.16 -18.59 -2.85
CA LEU A 194 11.75 -18.52 -2.46
C LEU A 194 11.27 -17.08 -2.20
N LEU A 195 12.09 -16.24 -1.54
CA LEU A 195 11.71 -14.86 -1.25
C LEU A 195 11.57 -14.00 -2.51
N VAL A 196 12.37 -14.27 -3.55
CA VAL A 196 12.28 -13.59 -4.85
C VAL A 196 10.98 -14.01 -5.53
N GLN A 197 10.66 -15.31 -5.55
CA GLN A 197 9.42 -15.84 -6.12
C GLN A 197 8.15 -15.31 -5.42
N ILE A 198 8.18 -15.19 -4.08
CA ILE A 198 7.11 -14.53 -3.32
C ILE A 198 7.00 -13.05 -3.74
N CYS A 199 8.12 -12.34 -3.88
CA CYS A 199 8.10 -10.94 -4.28
C CYS A 199 7.52 -10.71 -5.67
N GLU A 200 7.87 -11.56 -6.64
CA GLU A 200 7.38 -11.46 -8.02
C GLU A 200 5.86 -11.68 -8.09
N THR A 201 5.34 -12.70 -7.42
CA THR A 201 3.90 -12.97 -7.38
C THR A 201 3.12 -11.96 -6.53
N PHE A 202 3.72 -11.46 -5.46
CA PHE A 202 3.20 -10.31 -4.72
C PHE A 202 3.08 -9.09 -5.64
N GLN A 203 4.11 -8.79 -6.43
CA GLN A 203 4.09 -7.68 -7.37
C GLN A 203 3.00 -7.84 -8.44
N LYS A 204 2.80 -9.05 -8.98
CA LYS A 204 1.65 -9.37 -9.87
C LYS A 204 0.31 -9.09 -9.20
N SER A 205 0.18 -9.44 -7.93
CA SER A 205 -1.04 -9.16 -7.14
C SER A 205 -1.25 -7.66 -6.96
N MET A 206 -0.18 -6.90 -6.69
CA MET A 206 -0.26 -5.43 -6.56
C MET A 206 -0.63 -4.74 -7.87
N PHE A 207 -0.25 -5.28 -9.03
CA PHE A 207 -0.76 -4.80 -10.31
C PHE A 207 -2.28 -5.01 -10.43
N CYS A 208 -2.81 -6.16 -10.03
CA CYS A 208 -4.27 -6.39 -10.03
C CYS A 208 -5.01 -5.41 -9.11
N VAL A 209 -4.49 -5.18 -7.90
CA VAL A 209 -5.05 -4.17 -6.97
C VAL A 209 -5.00 -2.78 -7.59
N THR A 210 -3.89 -2.41 -8.23
CA THR A 210 -3.73 -1.11 -8.89
C THR A 210 -4.69 -0.95 -10.06
N THR A 211 -4.89 -2.00 -10.87
CA THR A 211 -5.91 -2.01 -11.91
C THR A 211 -7.29 -1.73 -11.32
N ALA A 212 -7.68 -2.41 -10.23
CA ALA A 212 -8.96 -2.16 -9.58
C ALA A 212 -9.13 -0.70 -9.14
N VAL A 213 -8.07 -0.08 -8.61
CA VAL A 213 -8.08 1.35 -8.23
C VAL A 213 -8.23 2.25 -9.46
N ILE A 214 -7.48 2.00 -10.54
CA ILE A 214 -7.56 2.77 -11.79
C ILE A 214 -8.98 2.70 -12.37
N LEU A 215 -9.57 1.51 -12.45
CA LEU A 215 -10.93 1.35 -12.96
C LEU A 215 -11.97 2.01 -12.06
N GLY A 216 -11.80 1.93 -10.73
CA GLY A 216 -12.71 2.55 -9.77
C GLY A 216 -12.64 4.07 -9.71
N LEU A 217 -11.57 4.67 -10.23
CA LEU A 217 -11.36 6.12 -10.30
C LEU A 217 -11.55 6.67 -11.73
N ALA A 218 -12.03 5.86 -12.67
CA ALA A 218 -12.36 6.32 -14.01
C ALA A 218 -13.42 7.43 -13.93
N PRO A 219 -13.28 8.52 -14.72
CA PRO A 219 -14.22 9.64 -14.67
C PRO A 219 -15.64 9.26 -15.12
N HIS A 220 -15.77 8.25 -15.99
CA HIS A 220 -17.05 7.76 -16.51
C HIS A 220 -17.10 6.21 -16.54
N PRO A 221 -18.29 5.60 -16.62
CA PRO A 221 -18.43 4.16 -16.83
C PRO A 221 -17.62 3.68 -18.04
N LEU A 222 -16.90 2.58 -17.87
CA LEU A 222 -16.00 2.05 -18.91
C LEU A 222 -16.76 1.43 -20.10
N ASP A 223 -18.03 1.10 -19.90
CA ASP A 223 -18.98 0.58 -20.88
C ASP A 223 -19.86 1.69 -21.49
N SER A 224 -19.53 2.97 -21.25
CA SER A 224 -20.26 4.09 -21.84
C SER A 224 -20.17 4.07 -23.36
N GLU A 225 -21.30 4.28 -24.03
CA GLU A 225 -21.40 4.45 -25.49
C GLU A 225 -21.29 5.92 -25.93
N ASP A 226 -21.18 6.85 -24.97
CA ASP A 226 -21.04 8.28 -25.26
C ASP A 226 -19.59 8.60 -25.65
N ASN A 227 -19.41 9.21 -26.82
CA ASN A 227 -18.08 9.49 -27.37
C ASN A 227 -17.25 10.43 -26.48
N GLU A 228 -17.86 11.46 -25.86
CA GLU A 228 -17.12 12.40 -24.99
C GLU A 228 -16.64 11.68 -23.72
N GLN A 229 -17.46 10.78 -23.17
CA GLN A 229 -17.08 9.97 -22.00
C GLN A 229 -15.99 8.96 -22.33
N GLN A 230 -16.03 8.34 -23.52
CA GLN A 230 -14.99 7.43 -23.99
C GLN A 230 -13.65 8.16 -24.18
N GLU A 231 -13.65 9.34 -24.80
CA GLU A 231 -12.45 10.17 -24.97
C GLU A 231 -11.87 10.60 -23.61
N ALA A 232 -12.72 11.00 -22.66
CA ALA A 232 -12.28 11.36 -21.31
C ALA A 232 -11.67 10.17 -20.55
N ASN A 233 -12.29 8.98 -20.65
CA ASN A 233 -11.75 7.75 -20.08
C ASN A 233 -10.42 7.35 -20.75
N GLN A 234 -10.30 7.50 -22.08
CA GLN A 234 -9.06 7.22 -22.79
C GLN A 234 -7.92 8.12 -22.30
N ALA A 235 -8.12 9.44 -22.25
CA ALA A 235 -7.11 10.38 -21.77
C ALA A 235 -6.70 10.09 -20.31
N TYR A 236 -7.66 9.71 -19.47
CA TYR A 236 -7.41 9.26 -18.10
C TYR A 236 -6.52 8.01 -18.05
N LEU A 237 -6.82 6.99 -18.86
CA LEU A 237 -6.04 5.75 -18.91
C LEU A 237 -4.65 5.98 -19.51
N GLU A 238 -4.52 6.80 -20.54
CA GLU A 238 -3.23 7.20 -21.12
C GLU A 238 -2.32 7.82 -20.06
N GLY A 239 -2.85 8.74 -19.23
CA GLY A 239 -2.09 9.32 -18.13
C GLY A 239 -1.60 8.29 -17.10
N TRP A 240 -2.38 7.23 -16.83
CA TRP A 240 -1.92 6.13 -15.99
C TRP A 240 -0.87 5.25 -16.68
N MET A 241 -1.03 4.99 -17.97
CA MET A 241 -0.07 4.20 -18.74
C MET A 241 1.29 4.91 -18.79
N ASP A 242 1.31 6.23 -18.98
CA ASP A 242 2.54 7.04 -18.93
C ASP A 242 3.30 6.85 -17.62
N ARG A 243 2.57 6.80 -16.49
CA ARG A 243 3.18 6.53 -15.18
C ARG A 243 3.76 5.12 -15.11
N LEU A 244 3.07 4.14 -15.68
CA LEU A 244 3.46 2.72 -15.63
C LEU A 244 4.55 2.34 -16.64
N LEU A 245 4.92 3.21 -17.60
CA LEU A 245 5.94 2.93 -18.62
C LEU A 245 7.28 2.45 -18.02
N THR A 246 7.68 3.01 -16.88
CA THR A 246 8.95 2.68 -16.21
C THR A 246 8.77 1.67 -15.06
N SER A 247 7.57 1.14 -14.88
CA SER A 247 7.27 0.12 -13.87
C SER A 247 7.74 -1.27 -14.30
N ARG A 248 7.59 -2.25 -13.41
CA ARG A 248 7.86 -3.67 -13.70
C ARG A 248 6.75 -4.35 -14.48
N LEU A 249 5.74 -3.63 -14.98
CA LEU A 249 4.58 -4.21 -15.67
C LEU A 249 4.97 -5.15 -16.80
N ILE A 250 5.94 -4.78 -17.64
CA ILE A 250 6.41 -5.65 -18.73
C ILE A 250 7.12 -6.88 -18.16
N ALA A 251 8.04 -6.69 -17.21
CA ALA A 251 8.83 -7.76 -16.61
C ALA A 251 7.98 -8.83 -15.91
N VAL A 252 6.92 -8.43 -15.20
CA VAL A 252 6.03 -9.41 -14.53
C VAL A 252 5.13 -10.18 -15.51
N ASN A 253 4.90 -9.64 -16.71
CA ASN A 253 4.05 -10.27 -17.73
C ASN A 253 4.84 -10.99 -18.83
N SER A 254 6.15 -10.74 -18.95
CA SER A 254 7.02 -11.52 -19.83
C SER A 254 7.11 -12.95 -19.32
N CYS A 255 6.86 -13.92 -20.20
CA CYS A 255 7.00 -15.35 -19.92
C CYS A 255 8.47 -15.82 -19.84
N ASP A 256 9.43 -14.90 -19.91
CA ASP A 256 10.84 -15.20 -19.77
C ASP A 256 11.18 -15.39 -18.28
N VAL A 257 10.83 -16.57 -17.79
CA VAL A 257 11.47 -17.16 -16.62
C VAL A 257 12.95 -17.24 -16.96
N ASN A 258 13.74 -16.36 -16.34
CA ASN A 258 15.18 -16.47 -16.12
C ASN A 258 15.82 -17.72 -16.77
N THR A 259 16.27 -17.59 -18.02
CA THR A 259 17.38 -18.41 -18.55
C THR A 259 18.68 -17.95 -17.92
#